data_AF-Q093W7-F1
#
_entry.id   AF-Q093W7-F1
#
_cell.length_a   1.000
_cell.length_b   1.000
_cell.length_c   1.000
_cell.angle_alpha   90.00
_cell.angle_beta   90.00
_cell.angle_gamma   90.00
#
_symmetry.space_group_name_H-M   'P 1'
#
loop_
_entity.id
_entity.type
_entity.pdbx_description
1 polymer ?
#
loop_
_entity_poly.entity_id
_entity_poly.type
_entity_poly.pdbx_seq_one_letter_code
_entity_poly.pdbx_strand_id
1 'polypeptide(L)'
;MRFITPQGSGENTILKVTAKRENLTFEPGKPIDLTETMGPPPSEVQRGEVSRSVLDEPVRAFPRIARGTLTFEKALQPGAKVPGDFHVTFVQGTDVYSGRTLFGHFEATVP
;
A
#
# COMPACT_ATOMS: atom_id res chain seq x y z
N MET A 1 -3.19 5.07 0.14
CA MET A 1 -2.59 6.09 1.04
C MET A 1 -1.25 6.58 0.49
N ARG A 2 -0.91 7.86 0.67
CA ARG A 2 0.34 8.49 0.17
C ARG A 2 0.99 9.28 1.30
N PHE A 3 2.30 9.11 1.47
CA PHE A 3 3.14 9.91 2.36
C PHE A 3 4.01 10.81 1.48
N ILE A 4 3.87 12.12 1.65
CA ILE A 4 4.50 13.12 0.77
C ILE A 4 5.48 14.01 1.53
N THR A 5 6.51 14.47 0.84
CA THR A 5 7.41 15.52 1.32
C THR A 5 7.62 16.55 0.21
N PRO A 6 7.32 17.84 0.44
CA PRO A 6 7.55 18.88 -0.56
C PRO A 6 9.05 19.02 -0.90
N GLN A 7 9.38 19.24 -2.17
CA GLN A 7 10.74 19.60 -2.61
C GLN A 7 10.67 20.65 -3.72
N GLY A 8 10.96 21.91 -3.39
CA GLY A 8 10.84 23.02 -4.35
C GLY A 8 9.40 23.18 -4.86
N SER A 9 9.22 23.20 -6.18
CA SER A 9 7.90 23.21 -6.84
C SER A 9 7.32 21.81 -7.07
N GLY A 10 7.99 20.75 -6.63
CA GLY A 10 7.57 19.35 -6.80
C GLY A 10 7.22 18.63 -5.49
N GLU A 11 6.74 17.39 -5.61
CA GLU A 11 6.38 16.52 -4.48
C GLU A 11 7.14 15.19 -4.54
N ASN A 12 7.79 14.81 -3.44
CA ASN A 12 8.27 13.46 -3.25
C ASN A 12 7.17 12.61 -2.63
N THR A 13 6.77 11.53 -3.29
CA THR A 13 6.00 10.45 -2.66
C THR A 13 6.99 9.46 -2.04
N ILE A 14 7.23 9.59 -0.74
CA ILE A 14 8.16 8.73 0.00
C ILE A 14 7.64 7.30 0.05
N LEU A 15 6.31 7.15 0.18
CA LEU A 15 5.66 5.85 0.22
C LEU A 15 4.20 5.99 -0.24
N LYS A 16 3.76 5.06 -1.09
CA LYS A 16 2.37 4.87 -1.47
C LYS A 16 2.03 3.40 -1.30
N VAL A 17 1.02 3.13 -0.49
CA VAL A 17 0.41 1.79 -0.35
C VAL A 17 -0.96 1.84 -0.99
N THR A 18 -1.20 0.92 -1.91
CA THR A 18 -2.48 0.77 -2.63
C THR A 18 -2.99 -0.64 -2.50
N ALA A 19 -4.32 -0.76 -2.36
CA ALA A 19 -5.02 -2.03 -2.42
C ALA A 19 -6.07 -1.95 -3.52
N LYS A 20 -6.07 -2.95 -4.41
CA LYS A 20 -7.11 -3.17 -5.41
C LYS A 20 -8.44 -3.53 -4.73
N ARG A 21 -9.56 -3.01 -5.24
CA ARG A 21 -10.89 -3.10 -4.60
C ARG A 21 -11.74 -4.26 -5.12
N GLU A 22 -11.37 -4.85 -6.25
CA GLU A 22 -12.17 -5.87 -6.92
C GLU A 22 -12.37 -7.06 -5.97
N ASN A 23 -13.62 -7.53 -5.90
CA ASN A 23 -14.08 -8.62 -5.05
C ASN A 23 -13.78 -8.45 -3.55
N LEU A 24 -13.54 -7.21 -3.09
CA LEU A 24 -13.28 -6.92 -1.69
C LEU A 24 -14.55 -6.43 -0.99
N THR A 25 -14.92 -7.11 0.10
CA THR A 25 -15.91 -6.60 1.06
C THR A 25 -15.16 -5.96 2.22
N PHE A 26 -15.44 -4.69 2.48
CA PHE A 26 -14.84 -3.97 3.60
C PHE A 26 -15.66 -4.17 4.87
N GLU A 27 -14.98 -4.59 5.93
CA GLU A 27 -15.54 -4.70 7.27
C GLU A 27 -14.60 -3.96 8.23
N PRO A 28 -15.11 -3.02 9.06
CA PRO A 28 -14.27 -2.30 10.01
C PRO A 28 -13.50 -3.25 10.93
N GLY A 29 -12.21 -2.97 11.13
CA GLY A 29 -11.31 -3.77 11.96
C GLY A 29 -10.86 -5.10 11.34
N LYS A 30 -11.42 -5.51 10.19
CA LYS A 30 -11.01 -6.73 9.50
C LYS A 30 -9.80 -6.45 8.59
N PRO A 31 -8.71 -7.23 8.72
CA PRO A 31 -7.54 -7.03 7.87
C PRO A 31 -7.83 -7.46 6.44
N ILE A 32 -7.44 -6.61 5.50
CA ILE A 32 -7.41 -6.89 4.07
C ILE A 32 -6.06 -7.54 3.76
N ASP A 33 -6.08 -8.72 3.15
CA ASP A 33 -4.87 -9.40 2.70
C ASP A 33 -4.31 -8.73 1.44
N LEU A 34 -3.16 -8.08 1.58
CA LEU A 34 -2.46 -7.41 0.49
C LEU A 34 -1.69 -8.39 -0.42
N THR A 35 -1.51 -9.64 0.02
CA THR A 35 -0.79 -10.66 -0.76
C THR A 35 -1.69 -11.41 -1.74
N GLU A 36 -3.00 -11.28 -1.58
CA GLU A 36 -4.01 -11.94 -2.40
C GLU A 36 -3.70 -11.75 -3.89
N THR A 37 -3.68 -12.87 -4.61
CA THR A 37 -3.40 -12.90 -6.04
C THR A 37 -4.69 -12.65 -6.82
N MET A 38 -4.63 -11.70 -7.75
CA MET A 38 -5.77 -11.19 -8.50
C MET A 38 -5.52 -11.27 -10.00
N GLY A 39 -6.59 -11.47 -10.76
CA GLY A 39 -6.54 -11.60 -12.21
C GLY A 39 -6.32 -13.05 -12.68
N PRO A 40 -6.49 -13.32 -13.98
CA PRO A 40 -6.31 -14.66 -14.54
C PRO A 40 -4.82 -14.97 -14.78
N PRO A 41 -4.41 -16.25 -14.67
CA PRO A 41 -3.11 -16.69 -15.16
C PRO A 41 -2.91 -16.38 -16.65
N PRO A 42 -1.70 -15.94 -17.08
CA PRO A 42 -0.46 -15.70 -16.32
C PRO A 42 -0.26 -14.22 -15.91
N SER A 43 -1.31 -13.40 -15.94
CA SER A 43 -1.25 -11.95 -15.67
C SER A 43 -1.61 -11.61 -14.22
N GLU A 44 -1.39 -12.54 -13.30
CA GLU A 44 -1.79 -12.34 -11.92
C GLU A 44 -0.94 -11.28 -11.23
N VAL A 45 -1.59 -10.46 -10.41
CA VAL A 45 -1.00 -9.37 -9.65
C VAL A 45 -1.41 -9.47 -8.19
N GLN A 46 -0.66 -8.86 -7.27
CA GLN A 46 -1.11 -8.78 -5.88
C GLN A 46 -2.17 -7.69 -5.69
N ARG A 47 -3.06 -7.90 -4.71
CA ARG A 47 -4.02 -6.89 -4.27
C ARG A 47 -3.30 -5.64 -3.80
N GLY A 48 -2.27 -5.83 -2.98
CA GLY A 48 -1.41 -4.77 -2.48
C GLY A 48 -0.29 -4.42 -3.44
N GLU A 49 0.03 -3.13 -3.49
CA GLU A 49 1.22 -2.61 -4.14
C GLU A 49 1.84 -1.52 -3.27
N VAL A 50 3.17 -1.52 -3.20
CA VAL A 50 3.95 -0.47 -2.57
C VAL A 50 4.81 0.21 -3.63
N SER A 51 4.75 1.54 -3.67
CA SER A 51 5.54 2.35 -4.58
C SER A 51 6.15 3.57 -3.88
N ARG A 52 7.22 4.10 -4.47
CA ARG A 52 7.89 5.34 -4.09
C ARG A 52 8.17 6.11 -5.36
N SER A 53 8.04 7.43 -5.32
CA SER A 53 8.38 8.33 -6.42
C SER A 53 9.06 9.56 -5.81
N VAL A 54 10.35 9.70 -6.05
CA VAL A 54 11.13 10.87 -5.61
C VAL A 54 11.62 11.60 -6.85
N LEU A 55 11.52 12.92 -6.83
CA LEU A 55 11.95 13.77 -7.94
C LEU A 55 13.42 13.50 -8.24
N ASP A 56 13.76 13.36 -9.53
CA ASP A 56 15.11 13.09 -10.04
C ASP A 56 15.74 11.75 -9.60
N GLU A 57 14.98 10.84 -8.97
CA GLU A 57 15.41 9.46 -8.72
C GLU A 57 14.75 8.48 -9.71
N PRO A 58 15.51 7.54 -10.30
CA PRO A 58 14.93 6.44 -11.07
C PRO A 58 13.92 5.65 -10.23
N VAL A 59 12.76 5.36 -10.82
CA VAL A 59 11.74 4.53 -10.17
C VAL A 59 12.33 3.13 -9.93
N ARG A 60 12.28 2.69 -8.68
CA ARG A 60 12.63 1.33 -8.28
C ARG A 60 11.38 0.61 -7.82
N ALA A 61 11.13 -0.55 -8.41
CA ALA A 61 10.02 -1.40 -8.00
C ALA A 61 10.33 -2.04 -6.64
N PHE A 62 9.34 -2.06 -5.75
CA PHE A 62 9.43 -2.90 -4.57
C PHE A 62 9.28 -4.38 -4.96
N PRO A 63 9.94 -5.31 -4.25
CA PRO A 63 9.68 -6.73 -4.42
C PRO A 63 8.23 -7.08 -4.10
N ARG A 64 7.80 -8.29 -4.48
CA ARG A 64 6.48 -8.82 -4.10
C ARG A 64 6.31 -8.80 -2.59
N ILE A 65 5.07 -8.62 -2.15
CA ILE A 65 4.71 -8.67 -0.74
C ILE A 65 4.64 -10.13 -0.30
N ALA A 66 5.43 -10.50 0.70
CA ALA A 66 5.42 -11.83 1.30
C ALA A 66 4.37 -11.94 2.42
N ARG A 67 4.15 -10.86 3.18
CA ARG A 67 3.11 -10.74 4.22
C ARG A 67 2.58 -9.33 4.19
N GLY A 68 1.26 -9.13 4.16
CA GLY A 68 0.72 -7.80 3.99
C GLY A 68 -0.71 -7.69 4.48
N THR A 69 -0.95 -6.74 5.39
CA THR A 69 -2.30 -6.42 5.89
C THR A 69 -2.55 -4.92 5.82
N LEU A 70 -3.78 -4.56 5.49
CA LEU A 70 -4.33 -3.20 5.60
C LEU A 70 -5.64 -3.26 6.37
N THR A 71 -5.78 -2.44 7.40
CA THR A 71 -7.00 -2.39 8.21
C THR A 71 -7.55 -0.96 8.23
N PHE A 72 -8.86 -0.83 8.17
CA PHE A 72 -9.57 0.42 8.43
C PHE A 72 -10.40 0.24 9.70
N GLU A 73 -10.28 1.14 10.66
CA GLU A 73 -10.95 0.99 11.97
C GLU A 73 -12.44 1.34 11.91
N LYS A 74 -12.87 2.07 10.88
CA LYS A 74 -14.26 2.51 10.70
C LYS A 74 -14.77 2.15 9.31
N ALA A 75 -16.09 2.20 9.15
CA ALA A 75 -16.73 2.02 7.85
C ALA A 75 -16.28 3.11 6.86
N LEU A 76 -16.07 2.70 5.60
CA LEU A 76 -15.63 3.59 4.53
C LEU A 76 -16.83 4.36 3.94
N GLN A 77 -17.28 5.39 4.66
CA GLN A 77 -18.34 6.29 4.22
C GLN A 77 -17.76 7.51 3.49
N PRO A 78 -18.29 7.92 2.32
CA PRO A 78 -17.82 9.10 1.61
C PRO A 78 -17.78 10.36 2.50
N GLY A 79 -16.69 11.13 2.41
CA GLY A 79 -16.44 12.32 3.20
C GLY A 79 -15.98 12.07 4.64
N ALA A 80 -16.05 10.83 5.14
CA ALA A 80 -15.61 10.51 6.50
C ALA A 80 -14.08 10.41 6.60
N LYS A 81 -13.56 10.78 7.77
CA LYS A 81 -12.18 10.45 8.18
C LYS A 81 -12.14 9.05 8.76
N VAL A 82 -11.25 8.22 8.23
CA VAL A 82 -11.05 6.84 8.67
C VAL A 82 -9.59 6.63 9.11
N PRO A 83 -9.35 6.26 10.38
CA PRO A 83 -8.06 5.78 10.80
C PRO A 83 -7.84 4.33 10.35
N GLY A 84 -6.57 3.95 10.23
CA GLY A 84 -6.21 2.60 9.87
C GLY A 84 -4.71 2.34 9.98
N ASP A 85 -4.35 1.09 9.73
CA ASP A 85 -2.97 0.61 9.85
C ASP A 85 -2.61 -0.25 8.65
N PHE A 86 -1.33 -0.26 8.32
CA PHE A 86 -0.78 -1.23 7.38
C PHE A 86 0.48 -1.88 7.94
N HIS A 87 0.73 -3.11 7.52
CA HIS A 87 1.95 -3.84 7.79
C HIS A 87 2.31 -4.68 6.56
N VAL A 88 3.49 -4.47 5.99
CA VAL A 88 3.94 -5.07 4.73
C VAL A 88 5.37 -5.56 4.89
N THR A 89 5.61 -6.84 4.66
CA THR A 89 6.94 -7.44 4.57
C THR A 89 7.17 -7.93 3.14
N PHE A 90 8.29 -7.55 2.54
CA PHE A 90 8.65 -7.96 1.18
C PHE A 90 9.34 -9.33 1.16
N VAL A 91 9.26 -10.01 0.00
CA VAL A 91 10.00 -11.25 -0.24
C VAL A 91 11.50 -11.04 -0.03
N GLN A 92 12.19 -12.10 0.38
CA GLN A 92 13.65 -12.13 0.44
C GLN A 92 14.24 -12.09 -0.98
N GLY A 93 15.45 -11.55 -1.11
CA GLY A 93 16.07 -11.28 -2.41
C GLY A 93 17.30 -10.38 -2.29
N THR A 94 17.78 -9.94 -3.44
CA THR A 94 18.99 -9.10 -3.57
C THR A 94 18.68 -7.62 -3.79
N ASP A 95 17.41 -7.26 -4.06
CA ASP A 95 17.00 -5.86 -4.16
C ASP A 95 17.11 -5.16 -2.79
N VAL A 96 17.40 -3.86 -2.80
CA VAL A 96 17.59 -3.05 -1.60
C VAL A 96 16.41 -3.10 -0.62
N TYR A 97 15.19 -3.33 -1.10
CA TYR A 97 13.98 -3.43 -0.28
C TYR A 97 13.62 -4.86 0.13
N SER A 98 14.38 -5.87 -0.31
CA SER A 98 14.12 -7.28 -0.01
C SER A 98 14.15 -7.56 1.49
N GLY A 99 13.23 -8.41 1.95
CA GLY A 99 13.10 -8.81 3.35
C GLY A 99 12.72 -7.68 4.32
N ARG A 100 12.58 -6.43 3.85
CA ARG A 100 12.22 -5.30 4.72
C ARG A 100 10.75 -5.34 5.08
N THR A 101 10.46 -4.74 6.23
CA THR A 101 9.10 -4.54 6.71
C THR A 101 8.80 -3.04 6.82
N LEU A 102 7.63 -2.65 6.32
CA LEU A 102 7.06 -1.32 6.43
C LEU A 102 5.75 -1.43 7.20
N PHE A 103 5.54 -0.55 8.16
CA PHE A 103 4.30 -0.48 8.89
C PHE A 103 4.00 0.97 9.26
N GLY A 104 2.74 1.27 9.51
CA GLY A 104 2.36 2.59 9.95
C GLY A 104 0.87 2.73 10.18
N HIS A 105 0.56 3.73 10.99
CA HIS A 105 -0.80 4.22 11.22
C HIS A 105 -1.08 5.40 10.29
N PHE A 106 -2.34 5.60 9.91
CA PHE A 106 -2.77 6.72 9.09
C PHE A 106 -4.18 7.16 9.44
N GLU A 107 -4.50 8.42 9.09
CA GLU A 107 -5.87 8.90 8.95
C GLU A 107 -6.05 9.38 7.50
N ALA A 108 -7.14 8.96 6.86
CA ALA A 108 -7.45 9.36 5.49
C ALA A 108 -8.93 9.78 5.35
N THR A 109 -9.19 10.72 4.45
CA THR A 109 -10.56 11.06 4.04
C THR A 109 -11.00 10.13 2.93
N VAL A 110 -12.18 9.51 3.08
CA VAL A 110 -12.82 8.74 2.02
C VAL A 110 -13.37 9.73 0.98
N PRO A 111 -12.99 9.62 -0.30
CA PRO A 111 -13.50 10.50 -1.35
C PRO A 111 -15.00 10.32 -1.61
#